data_AF-A0A5K0X670-F1
#
_entry.id   AF-A0A5K0X670-F1
#
_cell.length_a   1.000
_cell.length_b   1.000
_cell.length_c   1.000
_cell.angle_alpha   90.00
_cell.angle_beta   90.00
_cell.angle_gamma   90.00
#
_symmetry.space_group_name_H-M   'P 1'
#
loop_
_entity.id
_entity.type
_entity.pdbx_description
1 polymer ?
#
loop_
_entity_poly.entity_id
_entity_poly.type
_entity_poly.pdbx_seq_one_letter_code
_entity_poly.pdbx_strand_id
1 'polypeptide(L)' 'MISLTTSASSLFVSGLKRTGKSCRLRWLNYLRPDVRRGNITPEEQLLILELHSRWGN' A
#
# COMPACT_ATOMS: atom_id res chain seq x y z
N MET A 1 19.48 24.00 -18.67
CA MET A 1 18.19 23.90 -19.39
C MET A 1 18.31 22.72 -20.35
N ILE A 2 17.54 21.66 -20.36
CA ILE A 2 16.35 21.19 -19.63
C ILE A 2 16.49 19.65 -19.59
N SER A 3 16.06 19.08 -18.47
CA SER A 3 15.86 17.67 -18.11
C SER A 3 15.28 16.78 -19.20
N LEU A 4 15.53 15.46 -19.12
CA LEU A 4 14.49 14.44 -19.35
C LEU A 4 14.92 13.10 -18.71
N THR A 5 14.53 12.97 -17.45
CA THR A 5 14.44 11.73 -16.69
C THR A 5 13.37 10.81 -17.28
N THR A 6 13.73 9.53 -17.42
CA THR A 6 12.88 8.36 -17.17
C THR A 6 11.49 8.35 -17.82
N SER A 7 11.39 7.73 -18.99
CA SER A 7 10.14 7.29 -19.61
C SER A 7 9.47 6.18 -18.78
N ALA A 8 8.70 6.56 -17.76
CA ALA A 8 7.70 5.70 -17.15
C ALA A 8 6.42 5.81 -17.97
N SER A 9 6.14 4.80 -18.78
CA SER A 9 4.94 4.65 -19.61
C SER A 9 3.67 4.95 -18.81
N SER A 10 3.07 6.10 -19.09
CA SER A 10 1.76 6.50 -18.58
C SER A 10 0.68 5.67 -19.27
N LEU A 11 0.23 4.59 -18.64
CA LEU A 11 -1.01 3.93 -19.03
C LEU A 11 -2.17 4.89 -18.73
N PHE A 12 -2.64 5.54 -19.80
CA PHE A 12 -3.82 6.39 -19.80
C PHE A 12 -5.06 5.54 -19.52
N VAL A 13 -5.52 5.54 -18.27
CA VAL A 13 -6.88 5.13 -17.90
C VAL A 13 -7.62 6.36 -17.40
N SER A 14 -8.54 6.84 -18.25
CA SER A 14 -9.75 7.60 -17.95
C SER A 14 -9.72 8.53 -16.71
N GLY A 15 -9.36 9.80 -16.89
CA GLY A 15 -9.92 10.91 -16.12
C GLY A 15 -9.47 11.11 -14.66
N LEU A 16 -8.52 10.34 -14.13
CA LEU A 16 -8.04 10.53 -12.76
C LEU A 16 -6.51 10.63 -12.74
N LYS A 17 -5.96 11.73 -12.21
CA LYS A 17 -4.52 11.92 -11.93
C LYS A 17 -4.03 10.94 -10.85
N ARG A 18 -4.10 9.64 -11.09
CA ARG A 18 -3.65 8.60 -10.15
C ARG A 18 -2.27 8.14 -10.59
N THR A 19 -1.30 8.27 -9.70
CA THR A 19 0.01 7.65 -9.88
C THR A 19 -0.09 6.15 -9.58
N GLY A 20 0.81 5.34 -10.14
CA GLY A 20 0.89 3.91 -9.82
C GLY A 20 1.01 3.63 -8.32
N LYS A 21 1.69 4.51 -7.56
CA LYS A 21 1.74 4.48 -6.09
C LYS A 21 0.34 4.58 -5.47
N SER A 22 -0.49 5.51 -5.94
CA SER A 22 -1.86 5.69 -5.43
C SER A 22 -2.73 4.47 -5.73
N CYS A 23 -2.61 3.88 -6.93
CA CYS A 23 -3.33 2.66 -7.27
C CYS A 23 -2.89 1.48 -6.40
N ARG A 24 -1.58 1.28 -6.22
CA ARG A 24 -1.04 0.22 -5.35
C ARG A 24 -1.51 0.38 -3.90
N LEU A 25 -1.47 1.61 -3.37
CA LEU A 25 -1.94 1.88 -2.02
C LEU A 25 -3.43 1.58 -1.88
N ARG A 26 -4.24 1.95 -2.87
CA ARG A 26 -5.68 1.65 -2.88
C ARG A 26 -5.93 0.15 -2.90
N TRP A 27 -5.19 -0.61 -3.71
CA TRP A 27 -5.29 -2.07 -3.73
C TRP A 27 -5.00 -2.68 -2.35
N LEU A 28 -3.84 -2.35 -1.77
CA LEU A 28 -3.40 -2.90 -0.48
C LEU A 28 -4.36 -2.59 0.66
N ASN A 29 -4.91 -1.37 0.71
CA ASN A 29 -5.77 -0.96 1.81
C ASN A 29 -7.24 -1.32 1.60
N TYR A 30 -7.76 -1.31 0.37
CA TYR A 30 -9.20 -1.33 0.13
C TYR A 30 -9.72 -2.45 -0.77
N LEU A 31 -8.91 -2.96 -1.71
CA LEU A 31 -9.41 -3.88 -2.73
C LEU A 31 -8.92 -5.32 -2.55
N ARG A 32 -7.79 -5.52 -1.89
CA ARG A 32 -7.25 -6.86 -1.68
C ARG A 32 -8.21 -7.69 -0.82
N PRO A 33 -8.70 -8.85 -1.31
CA PRO A 33 -9.72 -9.64 -0.63
C PRO A 33 -9.20 -10.34 0.64
N ASP A 34 -7.91 -10.68 0.68
CA ASP A 34 -7.30 -11.39 1.82
C ASP A 34 -7.12 -10.48 3.05
N VAL A 35 -7.31 -9.17 2.91
CA VAL A 35 -7.11 -8.22 4.00
C VAL A 35 -8.38 -8.18 4.85
N ARG A 36 -8.30 -8.77 6.04
CA ARG A 36 -9.35 -8.70 7.06
C ARG A 36 -9.50 -7.25 7.54
N ARG A 37 -10.74 -6.77 7.56
CA ARG A 37 -11.12 -5.41 7.96
C ARG A 37 -11.92 -5.51 9.26
N GLY A 38 -11.50 -4.78 10.28
CA GLY A 38 -12.17 -4.79 11.58
C GLY A 38 -11.22 -4.39 12.70
N ASN A 39 -11.72 -4.48 13.94
CA ASN A 39 -10.91 -4.27 15.13
C ASN A 39 -9.86 -5.39 15.25
N ILE A 40 -8.67 -5.00 15.73
CA ILE A 40 -7.60 -5.93 16.08
C ILE A 40 -8.04 -6.70 17.32
N THR A 41 -7.95 -8.03 17.30
CA THR A 41 -8.26 -8.84 18.49
C THR A 41 -7.12 -8.79 19.51
N PRO A 42 -7.35 -9.09 20.80
CA PRO A 42 -6.28 -9.13 21.80
C PRO A 42 -5.12 -10.05 21.41
N GLU A 43 -5.41 -11.18 20.76
CA GLU A 43 -4.41 -12.14 20.28
C GLU A 43 -3.58 -11.56 19.13
N GLU A 44 -4.24 -10.89 18.17
CA GLU A 44 -3.55 -10.18 17.10
C GLU A 44 -2.67 -9.05 17.64
N GLN A 45 -3.12 -8.35 18.69
CA GLN A 45 -2.34 -7.31 19.36
C GLN A 45 -1.06 -7.88 20.01
N LEU A 46 -1.16 -9.02 20.70
CA LEU A 46 0.00 -9.71 21.28
C LEU A 46 0.97 -10.17 20.19
N LEU A 47 0.44 -10.71 19.10
CA LEU A 47 1.25 -11.13 17.96
C LEU A 47 2.00 -9.94 17.35
N ILE A 48 1.33 -8.79 17.17
CA ILE A 48 1.97 -7.57 16.67
C ILE A 48 3.14 -7.17 17.59
N LEU A 49 2.96 -7.21 18.91
CA LEU A 49 4.02 -6.89 19.86
C LEU A 49 5.19 -7.88 19.80
N GLU A 50 4.92 -9.18 19.69
CA GLU A 50 5.97 -10.20 19.55
C GLU A 50 6.79 -9.97 18.27
N LEU A 51 6.10 -9.77 17.14
CA LEU A 51 6.74 -9.56 15.85
C LEU A 51 7.55 -8.26 15.82
N HIS A 52 7.01 -7.19 16.42
CA HIS A 52 7.72 -5.91 16.56
C HIS A 52 8.95 -6.05 17.46
N SER A 53 8.87 -6.80 18.56
CA SER A 53 10.03 -7.08 19.42
C SER A 53 11.11 -7.88 18.67
N ARG A 54 10.70 -8.85 17.84
CA ARG A 54 11.62 -9.72 17.10
C ARG A 54 12.29 -9.03 15.91
N TRP A 55 11.58 -8.17 15.19
CA TRP A 55 12.07 -7.61 13.92
C TRP A 55 12.23 -6.09 13.92
N GLY A 56 11.72 -5.39 14.95
CA GLY A 56 11.62 -3.95 14.98
C GLY A 56 10.58 -3.41 13.98
N ASN A 57 10.33 -2.10 14.06
CA ASN A 57 9.48 -1.29 13.17
C ASN A 57 8.04 -1.75 12.95
#